data_AF-A0A9P5TXM1-F1
#
_entry.id   AF-A0A9P5TXM1-F1
#
_cell.length_a   1.000
_cell.length_b   1.000
_cell.length_c   1.000
_cell.angle_alpha   90.00
_cell.angle_beta   90.00
_cell.angle_gamma   90.00
#
_symmetry.space_group_name_H-M   'P 1'
#
loop_
_entity.id
_entity.type
_entity.pdbx_description
1 polymer ?
#
loop_
_entity_poly.entity_id
_entity_poly.type
_entity_poly.pdbx_seq_one_letter_code
_entity_poly.pdbx_strand_id
1 'polypeptide(L)'
;KLEVCEQKRNALPSDSEHKSNKYDAAFAYQLMSEDEDKKNTEPGRSKHFISRPPTYRSNEMQSLFSAVDTVADPKPSMQYVPRVLGDPKEVPLPATRTLVGHAQMWMVKSDWLNNHPKSNNPNCIADSGRLWGDERDPEEVEEMSSTNKKEKKAKNTVKRELKRKAADEGNAGASTLKGKGKELKRAKM
;
A
#
# COMPACT_ATOMS: atom_id res chain seq x y z
N LYS A 1 12.54 -8.85 11.30
CA LYS A 1 11.68 -8.07 12.24
C LYS A 1 10.25 -8.60 12.20
N LEU A 2 9.57 -8.54 11.05
CA LEU A 2 8.21 -9.06 10.90
C LEU A 2 8.08 -10.51 11.36
N GLU A 3 8.94 -11.40 10.86
CA GLU A 3 8.96 -12.81 11.25
C GLU A 3 9.08 -13.03 12.77
N VAL A 4 9.92 -12.24 13.45
CA VAL A 4 10.08 -12.32 14.93
C VAL A 4 8.80 -11.89 15.63
N CYS A 5 8.13 -10.83 15.15
CA CYS A 5 6.85 -10.39 15.70
C CYS A 5 5.75 -11.42 15.47
N GLU A 6 5.71 -12.07 14.31
CA GLU A 6 4.79 -13.18 14.03
C GLU A 6 5.06 -14.39 14.92
N GLN A 7 6.33 -14.77 15.10
CA GLN A 7 6.72 -15.85 16.00
C GLN A 7 6.30 -15.56 17.45
N LYS A 8 6.53 -14.33 17.93
CA LYS A 8 6.09 -13.88 19.26
C LYS A 8 4.56 -13.86 19.40
N ARG A 9 3.85 -13.39 18.38
CA ARG A 9 2.38 -13.43 18.35
C ARG A 9 1.86 -14.87 18.41
N ASN A 10 2.49 -15.78 17.66
CA ASN A 10 2.15 -17.20 17.69
C ASN A 10 2.46 -17.86 19.03
N ALA A 11 3.41 -17.31 19.80
CA ALA A 11 3.74 -17.73 21.15
C ALA A 11 2.83 -17.13 22.25
N LEU A 12 1.93 -16.20 21.93
CA LEU A 12 0.94 -15.70 22.90
C LEU A 12 0.03 -16.83 23.42
N PRO A 13 -0.58 -16.69 24.60
CA PRO A 13 -1.62 -17.59 25.08
C PRO A 13 -2.75 -17.77 24.05
N SER A 14 -3.33 -18.97 23.95
CA SER A 14 -4.37 -19.28 22.94
C SER A 14 -5.66 -18.48 23.12
N ASP A 15 -5.92 -18.01 24.33
CA ASP A 15 -7.04 -17.15 24.73
C ASP A 15 -6.75 -15.66 24.48
N SER A 16 -5.54 -15.30 24.05
CA SER A 16 -5.19 -13.91 23.76
C SER A 16 -5.96 -13.38 22.55
N GLU A 17 -6.67 -12.27 22.73
CA GLU A 17 -7.38 -11.57 21.66
C GLU A 17 -6.45 -11.21 20.50
N HIS A 18 -5.20 -10.88 20.80
CA HIS A 18 -4.16 -10.48 19.84
C HIS A 18 -3.70 -11.62 18.89
N LYS A 19 -4.12 -12.87 19.14
CA LYS A 19 -3.98 -13.98 18.18
C LYS A 19 -5.07 -14.00 17.12
N SER A 20 -6.17 -13.29 17.30
CA SER A 20 -7.27 -13.26 16.34
C SER A 20 -6.82 -12.72 14.97
N ASN A 21 -7.32 -13.33 13.89
CA ASN A 21 -7.01 -12.94 12.51
C ASN A 21 -7.39 -11.47 12.19
N LYS A 22 -8.25 -10.85 13.01
CA LYS A 22 -8.60 -9.42 12.87
C LYS A 22 -7.38 -8.49 12.94
N TYR A 23 -6.28 -8.94 13.54
CA TYR A 23 -5.03 -8.19 13.66
C TYR A 23 -4.00 -8.52 12.59
N ASP A 24 -4.27 -9.46 11.67
CA ASP A 24 -3.29 -9.92 10.67
C ASP A 24 -2.75 -8.77 9.82
N ALA A 25 -3.63 -7.85 9.42
CA ALA A 25 -3.26 -6.69 8.62
C ALA A 25 -2.21 -5.79 9.29
N ALA A 26 -2.08 -5.80 10.62
CA ALA A 26 -1.08 -5.00 11.34
C ALA A 26 0.34 -5.54 11.15
N PHE A 27 0.48 -6.83 10.82
CA PHE A 27 1.76 -7.51 10.59
C PHE A 27 2.19 -7.38 9.12
N ALA A 28 2.25 -6.14 8.63
CA ALA A 28 2.85 -5.79 7.35
C ALA A 28 4.16 -5.04 7.58
N TYR A 29 5.19 -5.33 6.78
CA TYR A 29 6.52 -4.73 6.95
C TYR A 29 6.47 -3.19 6.97
N GLN A 30 5.64 -2.59 6.13
CA GLN A 30 5.44 -1.14 5.98
C GLN A 30 4.83 -0.48 7.22
N LEU A 31 4.09 -1.24 8.04
CA LEU A 31 3.41 -0.75 9.24
C LEU A 31 4.24 -0.97 10.50
N MET A 32 5.34 -1.71 10.40
CA MET A 32 6.30 -1.88 11.49
C MET A 32 7.05 -0.56 11.75
N SER A 33 7.45 -0.33 13.00
CA SER A 33 8.28 0.83 13.35
C SER A 33 9.64 0.73 12.65
N GLU A 34 10.28 1.86 12.39
CA GLU A 34 11.70 1.85 12.04
C GLU A 34 12.54 1.64 13.31
N ASP A 35 13.57 0.80 13.21
CA ASP A 35 14.56 0.61 14.27
C ASP A 35 15.71 1.60 14.04
N GLU A 36 15.98 2.46 15.02
CA GLU A 36 17.13 3.38 14.98
C GLU A 36 18.30 2.82 15.78
N ASP A 37 19.52 2.97 15.25
CA ASP A 37 20.74 2.64 15.99
C ASP A 37 20.90 3.56 17.21
N LYS A 38 20.96 2.98 18.41
CA LYS A 38 21.41 3.74 19.57
C LYS A 38 22.91 3.98 19.42
N LYS A 39 23.32 5.25 19.26
CA LYS A 39 24.74 5.62 19.31
C LYS A 39 25.31 5.14 20.64
N ASN A 40 26.23 4.17 20.56
CA ASN A 40 26.84 3.60 21.74
C ASN A 40 28.04 4.48 22.10
N THR A 41 27.82 5.46 22.97
CA THR A 41 28.84 6.44 23.36
C THR A 41 29.89 5.84 24.30
N GLU A 42 29.61 4.69 24.92
CA GLU A 42 30.50 4.00 25.85
C GLU A 42 31.06 2.72 25.22
N PRO A 43 32.41 2.57 25.13
CA PRO A 43 33.02 1.33 24.65
C PRO A 43 32.72 0.19 25.63
N GLY A 44 32.08 -0.89 25.15
CA GLY A 44 31.82 -2.11 25.91
C GLY A 44 30.35 -2.41 26.23
N ARG A 45 29.41 -1.47 26.02
CA ARG A 45 27.98 -1.79 26.12
C ARG A 45 27.50 -2.63 24.94
N SER A 46 26.57 -3.54 25.17
CA SER A 46 25.85 -4.24 24.10
C SER A 46 25.11 -3.24 23.22
N LYS A 47 25.14 -3.46 21.91
CA LYS A 47 24.33 -2.68 20.95
C LYS A 47 22.85 -2.92 21.28
N HIS A 48 22.04 -1.87 21.17
CA HIS A 48 20.59 -1.94 21.29
C HIS A 48 19.98 -1.09 20.17
N PHE A 49 18.83 -1.53 19.65
CA PHE A 49 18.03 -0.73 18.73
C PHE A 49 16.94 0.02 19.49
N ILE A 50 16.62 1.22 19.03
CA ILE A 50 15.48 2.01 19.53
C ILE A 50 14.34 1.85 18.53
N SER A 51 13.26 1.21 18.94
CA SER A 51 12.04 1.11 18.13
C SER A 51 11.11 2.26 18.50
N ARG A 52 10.92 3.21 17.58
CA ARG A 52 10.02 4.36 17.79
C ARG A 52 8.67 4.10 17.13
N PRO A 53 7.56 4.02 17.89
CA PRO A 53 6.25 3.87 17.28
C PRO A 53 5.87 5.14 16.51
N PRO A 54 5.26 5.03 15.33
CA PRO A 54 4.68 6.19 14.64
C PRO A 54 3.58 6.86 15.46
N THR A 55 3.51 8.18 15.39
CA THR A 55 2.50 9.00 16.10
C THR A 55 1.06 8.70 15.69
N TYR A 56 0.86 8.30 14.43
CA TYR A 56 -0.46 7.96 13.88
C TYR A 56 -1.08 6.72 14.52
N ARG A 57 -0.30 5.83 15.13
CA ARG A 57 -0.81 4.54 15.62
C ARG A 57 -1.89 4.73 16.68
N SER A 58 -3.03 4.08 16.49
CA SER A 58 -4.11 3.99 17.48
C SER A 58 -3.64 3.31 18.76
N ASN A 59 -4.36 3.54 19.85
CA ASN A 59 -4.07 2.89 21.13
C ASN A 59 -4.22 1.36 21.01
N GLU A 60 -5.17 0.90 20.19
CA GLU A 60 -5.40 -0.51 19.89
C GLU A 60 -4.18 -1.16 19.23
N MET A 61 -3.63 -0.53 18.19
CA MET A 61 -2.43 -1.02 17.51
C MET A 61 -1.21 -0.98 18.42
N GLN A 62 -1.10 0.04 19.29
CA GLN A 62 -0.02 0.12 20.28
C GLN A 62 -0.13 -0.99 21.33
N SER A 63 -1.35 -1.29 21.80
CA SER A 63 -1.62 -2.38 22.74
C SER A 63 -1.22 -3.73 22.15
N LEU A 64 -1.63 -4.00 20.90
CA LEU A 64 -1.24 -5.19 20.15
C LEU A 64 0.28 -5.39 20.12
N PHE A 65 1.04 -4.39 19.68
CA PHE A 65 2.50 -4.52 19.61
C PHE A 65 3.15 -4.61 20.99
N SER A 66 2.63 -3.92 22.00
CA SER A 66 3.15 -4.01 23.38
C SER A 66 2.95 -5.42 23.96
N ALA A 67 1.80 -6.05 23.70
CA ALA A 67 1.54 -7.42 24.11
C ALA A 67 2.50 -8.40 23.41
N VAL A 68 2.69 -8.26 22.10
CA VAL A 68 3.63 -9.09 21.32
C VAL A 68 5.08 -8.89 21.78
N ASP A 69 5.50 -7.64 22.02
CA ASP A 69 6.89 -7.34 22.42
C ASP A 69 7.23 -7.89 23.81
N THR A 70 6.25 -8.00 24.70
CA THR A 70 6.38 -8.61 26.03
C THR A 70 6.72 -10.10 25.97
N VAL A 71 6.31 -10.79 24.90
CA VAL A 71 6.61 -12.21 24.72
C VAL A 71 8.08 -12.38 24.33
N ALA A 72 8.76 -13.30 25.02
CA ALA A 72 10.11 -13.73 24.65
C ALA A 72 10.06 -14.43 23.28
N ASP A 73 11.08 -14.19 22.45
CA ASP A 73 11.19 -14.87 21.16
C ASP A 73 11.36 -16.39 21.40
N PRO A 74 10.48 -17.26 20.87
CA PRO A 74 10.61 -18.71 21.02
C PRO A 74 11.82 -19.29 20.29
N LYS A 75 12.40 -18.57 19.32
CA LYS A 75 13.59 -18.99 18.55
C LYS A 75 14.67 -17.91 18.63
N PRO A 76 15.25 -17.67 19.82
CA PRO A 76 16.21 -16.59 19.99
C PRO A 76 17.47 -16.86 19.15
N SER A 77 17.81 -15.92 18.27
CA SER A 77 19.09 -15.95 17.55
C SER A 77 20.22 -15.44 18.44
N MET A 78 21.40 -16.07 18.36
CA MET A 78 22.61 -15.56 19.04
C MET A 78 23.04 -14.17 18.55
N GLN A 79 22.57 -13.76 17.37
CA GLN A 79 22.80 -12.44 16.79
C GLN A 79 21.67 -11.45 17.12
N TYR A 80 20.72 -11.83 17.98
CA TYR A 80 19.62 -10.95 18.33
C TYR A 80 20.11 -9.74 19.13
N VAL A 81 19.91 -8.56 18.56
CA VAL A 81 20.16 -7.30 19.23
C VAL A 81 18.85 -6.86 19.91
N PRO A 82 18.84 -6.67 21.25
CA PRO A 82 17.66 -6.24 21.97
C PRO A 82 17.15 -4.88 21.49
N ARG A 83 15.82 -4.75 21.47
CA ARG A 83 15.11 -3.52 21.11
C ARG A 83 14.55 -2.88 22.37
N VAL A 84 14.70 -1.57 22.47
CA VAL A 84 14.09 -0.76 23.52
C VAL A 84 13.05 0.15 22.88
N LEU A 85 11.89 0.28 23.52
CA LEU A 85 10.86 1.21 23.08
C LEU A 85 11.36 2.65 23.23
N GLY A 86 11.31 3.42 22.16
CA GLY A 86 11.63 4.85 22.15
C GLY A 86 10.39 5.73 22.07
N ASP A 87 10.61 7.04 22.16
CA ASP A 87 9.54 8.03 22.02
C ASP A 87 8.87 7.95 20.64
N PRO A 88 7.56 8.21 20.56
CA PRO A 88 6.86 8.26 19.28
C PRO A 88 7.51 9.24 18.30
N LYS A 89 7.53 8.86 17.03
CA LYS A 89 8.13 9.65 15.95
C LYS A 89 7.07 10.02 14.92
N GLU A 90 7.08 11.27 14.47
CA GLU A 90 6.23 11.70 13.37
C GLU A 90 6.74 11.08 12.07
N VAL A 91 5.93 10.19 11.49
CA VAL A 91 6.21 9.49 10.24
C VAL A 91 4.91 9.47 9.44
N PRO A 92 4.94 9.78 8.12
CA PRO A 92 3.75 9.69 7.30
C PRO A 92 3.23 8.25 7.20
N LEU A 93 1.93 8.09 6.92
CA LEU A 93 1.39 6.78 6.60
C LEU A 93 2.04 6.24 5.31
N PRO A 94 2.42 4.96 5.28
CA PRO A 94 2.97 4.36 4.07
C PRO A 94 1.92 4.40 2.95
N ALA A 95 2.37 4.77 1.75
CA ALA A 95 1.54 4.72 0.56
C ALA A 95 1.97 3.54 -0.31
N THR A 96 1.10 2.54 -0.49
CA THR A 96 1.34 1.39 -1.34
C THR A 96 0.30 1.29 -2.45
N ARG A 97 0.66 0.64 -3.56
CA ARG A 97 -0.26 0.45 -4.70
C ARG A 97 -1.25 -0.70 -4.49
N THR A 98 -0.95 -1.59 -3.55
CA THR A 98 -1.70 -2.79 -3.18
C THR A 98 -2.18 -2.64 -1.75
N LEU A 99 -3.26 -3.34 -1.38
CA LEU A 99 -3.76 -3.40 0.00
C LEU A 99 -2.70 -3.86 1.01
N VAL A 100 -1.80 -4.75 0.60
CA VAL A 100 -0.68 -5.18 1.44
C VAL A 100 0.20 -3.96 1.78
N GLY A 101 0.23 -3.61 3.06
CA GLY A 101 0.95 -2.45 3.58
C GLY A 101 0.11 -1.19 3.77
N HIS A 102 -1.18 -1.20 3.41
CA HIS A 102 -2.13 -0.15 3.82
C HIS A 102 -2.42 -0.26 5.30
N ALA A 103 -2.49 0.89 5.98
CA ALA A 103 -3.04 0.92 7.32
C ALA A 103 -4.56 0.74 7.23
N GLN A 104 -5.17 -0.01 8.14
CA GLN A 104 -6.63 -0.03 8.29
C GLN A 104 -7.08 1.09 9.22
N MET A 105 -8.33 1.54 9.12
CA MET A 105 -8.84 2.64 9.94
C MET A 105 -8.63 2.43 11.44
N TRP A 106 -8.87 1.22 11.97
CA TRP A 106 -8.66 0.92 13.39
C TRP A 106 -7.20 1.10 13.84
N MET A 107 -6.22 1.03 12.93
CA MET A 107 -4.80 1.18 13.22
C MET A 107 -4.38 2.63 13.40
N VAL A 108 -5.20 3.59 12.97
CA VAL A 108 -4.86 5.00 12.91
C VAL A 108 -5.71 5.79 13.90
N LYS A 109 -5.10 6.74 14.62
CA LYS A 109 -5.83 7.67 15.48
C LYS A 109 -6.71 8.59 14.63
N SER A 110 -7.99 8.69 14.98
CA SER A 110 -8.94 9.62 14.35
C SER A 110 -8.43 11.06 14.36
N ASP A 111 -7.90 11.52 15.50
CA ASP A 111 -7.42 12.90 15.65
C ASP A 111 -6.18 13.18 14.79
N TRP A 112 -5.30 12.19 14.64
CA TRP A 112 -4.14 12.32 13.76
C TRP A 112 -4.59 12.41 12.29
N LEU A 113 -5.57 11.60 11.90
CA LEU A 113 -6.10 11.59 10.54
C LEU A 113 -6.82 12.90 10.18
N ASN A 114 -7.56 13.48 11.12
CA ASN A 114 -8.20 14.79 10.97
C ASN A 114 -7.17 15.91 10.72
N ASN A 115 -6.01 15.82 11.36
CA ASN A 115 -4.90 16.77 11.16
C ASN A 115 -4.08 16.48 9.89
N HIS A 116 -4.24 15.30 9.28
CA HIS A 116 -3.50 14.86 8.09
C HIS A 116 -4.43 14.38 6.98
N PRO A 117 -5.32 15.25 6.44
CA PRO A 117 -6.32 14.86 5.45
C PRO A 117 -5.71 14.30 4.15
N LYS A 118 -4.47 14.69 3.81
CA LYS A 118 -3.74 14.15 2.65
C LYS A 118 -3.48 12.64 2.78
N SER A 119 -3.37 12.14 4.01
CA SER A 119 -3.14 10.72 4.31
C SER A 119 -4.43 9.90 4.30
N ASN A 120 -5.60 10.56 4.32
CA ASN A 120 -6.90 9.91 4.19
C ASN A 120 -7.23 9.65 2.70
N ASN A 121 -6.49 8.72 2.10
CA ASN A 121 -6.64 8.37 0.70
C ASN A 121 -6.52 6.84 0.53
N PRO A 122 -7.11 6.26 -0.52
CA PRO A 122 -7.18 4.80 -0.71
C PRO A 122 -5.82 4.15 -1.03
N ASN A 123 -4.73 4.91 -1.16
CA ASN A 123 -3.39 4.35 -1.29
C ASN A 123 -2.65 4.27 0.05
N CYS A 124 -3.19 4.86 1.11
CA CYS A 124 -2.60 4.89 2.46
C CYS A 124 -3.45 4.15 3.47
N ILE A 125 -4.77 4.31 3.38
CA ILE A 125 -5.74 3.76 4.33
C ILE A 125 -6.76 2.92 3.58
N ALA A 126 -7.03 1.74 4.15
CA ALA A 126 -8.13 0.88 3.80
C ALA A 126 -9.16 0.83 4.93
N ASP A 127 -10.37 0.38 4.61
CA ASP A 127 -11.38 0.05 5.62
C ASP A 127 -10.87 -1.11 6.51
N SER A 128 -11.50 -1.33 7.67
CA SER A 128 -11.04 -2.32 8.65
C SER A 128 -11.54 -3.74 8.34
N GLY A 129 -12.64 -3.84 7.62
CA GLY A 129 -13.25 -5.11 7.21
C GLY A 129 -14.26 -5.66 8.21
N ARG A 130 -14.87 -6.79 7.86
CA ARG A 130 -16.01 -7.38 8.59
C ARG A 130 -15.68 -7.78 10.01
N LEU A 131 -14.45 -8.21 10.25
CA LEU A 131 -13.97 -8.56 11.60
C LEU A 131 -13.90 -7.36 12.55
N TRP A 132 -13.97 -6.14 12.02
CA TRP A 132 -14.02 -4.89 12.77
C TRP A 132 -15.41 -4.21 12.71
N GLY A 133 -16.40 -4.88 12.12
CA GLY A 133 -17.77 -4.39 12.03
C GLY A 133 -18.12 -3.65 10.73
N ASP A 134 -17.21 -3.60 9.75
CA ASP A 134 -17.52 -3.02 8.43
C ASP A 134 -18.37 -3.98 7.57
N GLU A 135 -19.06 -3.43 6.57
CA GLU A 135 -19.94 -4.22 5.69
C GLU A 135 -19.17 -5.18 4.77
N ARG A 136 -17.96 -4.79 4.34
CA ARG A 136 -17.15 -5.53 3.37
C ARG A 136 -15.69 -5.51 3.77
N ASP A 137 -14.99 -6.59 3.42
CA ASP A 137 -13.54 -6.65 3.61
C ASP A 137 -12.83 -5.82 2.53
N PRO A 138 -11.69 -5.18 2.86
CA PRO A 138 -10.92 -4.38 1.90
C PRO A 138 -10.54 -5.17 0.65
N GLU A 139 -10.25 -6.46 0.80
CA GLU A 139 -9.90 -7.38 -0.29
C GLU A 139 -11.03 -7.52 -1.31
N GLU A 140 -12.29 -7.64 -0.84
CA GLU A 140 -13.47 -7.70 -1.72
C GLU A 140 -13.61 -6.40 -2.54
N VAL A 141 -13.34 -5.25 -1.91
CA VAL A 141 -13.42 -3.93 -2.55
C VAL A 141 -12.34 -3.77 -3.62
N GLU A 142 -11.11 -4.20 -3.35
CA GLU A 142 -10.02 -4.14 -4.33
C GLU A 142 -10.30 -5.06 -5.53
N GLU A 143 -10.78 -6.29 -5.29
CA GLU A 143 -11.11 -7.24 -6.35
C GLU A 143 -12.19 -6.70 -7.28
N MET A 144 -13.30 -6.19 -6.72
CA MET A 144 -14.36 -5.54 -7.48
C MET A 144 -13.85 -4.32 -8.27
N SER A 145 -12.94 -3.54 -7.70
CA SER A 145 -12.34 -2.41 -8.42
C SER A 145 -11.49 -2.87 -9.60
N SER A 146 -10.79 -4.00 -9.46
CA SER A 146 -9.89 -4.55 -10.46
C SER A 146 -10.66 -5.13 -11.65
N THR A 147 -11.77 -5.84 -11.40
CA THR A 147 -12.66 -6.38 -12.42
C THR A 147 -13.32 -5.24 -13.21
N ASN A 148 -13.86 -4.24 -12.51
CA ASN A 148 -14.42 -3.04 -13.14
C ASN A 148 -13.40 -2.29 -14.02
N LYS A 149 -12.13 -2.18 -13.58
CA LYS A 149 -11.05 -1.59 -14.39
C LYS A 149 -10.76 -2.42 -15.65
N LYS A 150 -10.73 -3.76 -15.55
CA LYS A 150 -10.53 -4.66 -16.69
C LYS A 150 -11.67 -4.53 -17.69
N GLU A 151 -12.92 -4.54 -17.23
CA GLU A 151 -14.10 -4.34 -18.07
C GLU A 151 -14.09 -2.98 -18.77
N LYS A 152 -13.77 -1.90 -18.05
CA LYS A 152 -13.70 -0.56 -18.63
C LYS A 152 -12.59 -0.46 -19.69
N LYS A 153 -11.43 -1.11 -19.46
CA LYS A 153 -10.37 -1.21 -20.46
C LYS A 153 -10.83 -1.97 -21.69
N ALA A 154 -11.49 -3.11 -21.53
CA ALA A 154 -12.02 -3.90 -22.65
C ALA A 154 -13.03 -3.08 -23.48
N LYS A 155 -13.99 -2.42 -22.83
CA LYS A 155 -14.97 -1.53 -23.49
C LYS A 155 -14.29 -0.40 -24.25
N ASN A 156 -13.26 0.23 -23.67
CA ASN A 156 -12.50 1.29 -24.32
C ASN A 156 -11.70 0.79 -25.53
N THR A 157 -11.11 -0.41 -25.46
CA THR A 157 -10.40 -1.03 -26.59
C THR A 157 -11.35 -1.29 -27.75
N VAL A 158 -12.50 -1.92 -27.49
CA VAL A 158 -13.54 -2.16 -28.51
C VAL A 158 -14.02 -0.85 -29.13
N LYS A 159 -14.30 0.17 -28.31
CA LYS A 159 -14.71 1.50 -28.81
C LYS A 159 -13.64 2.15 -29.70
N ARG A 160 -12.35 1.98 -29.36
CA ARG A 160 -11.23 2.51 -30.14
C ARG A 160 -11.06 1.77 -31.46
N GLU A 161 -11.28 0.45 -31.49
CA GLU A 161 -11.26 -0.34 -32.72
C GLU A 161 -12.42 -0.02 -33.66
N LEU A 162 -13.65 0.11 -33.13
CA LEU A 162 -14.81 0.56 -33.90
C LEU A 162 -14.58 1.95 -34.52
N LYS A 163 -14.01 2.89 -33.74
CA LYS A 163 -13.68 4.23 -34.25
C LYS A 163 -12.61 4.19 -35.33
N ARG A 164 -11.65 3.27 -35.26
CA ARG A 164 -10.62 3.07 -36.30
C ARG A 164 -11.23 2.51 -37.58
N LYS A 165 -12.09 1.49 -37.49
CA LYS A 165 -12.78 0.91 -38.65
C LYS A 165 -13.69 1.93 -39.35
N ALA A 166 -14.45 2.72 -38.59
CA ALA A 166 -15.29 3.78 -39.15
C ALA A 166 -14.49 4.91 -39.82
N ALA A 167 -13.27 5.21 -39.33
CA ALA A 167 -12.39 6.19 -39.95
C ALA A 167 -11.75 5.68 -41.25
N ASP A 168 -11.50 4.38 -41.34
CA ASP A 168 -10.96 3.72 -42.53
C ASP A 168 -12.02 3.64 -43.65
N GLU A 169 -13.26 3.28 -43.29
CA GLU A 169 -14.41 3.27 -44.23
C GLU A 169 -14.81 4.68 -44.70
N GLY A 170 -14.62 5.71 -43.87
CA GLY A 170 -14.90 7.10 -44.23
C GLY A 170 -13.88 7.75 -45.18
N ASN A 171 -12.70 7.15 -45.38
CA ASN A 171 -11.64 7.72 -46.22
C ASN A 171 -11.53 7.05 -47.61
N ALA A 172 -12.32 6.00 -47.88
CA ALA A 172 -12.26 5.26 -49.14
C ALA A 172 -12.99 5.93 -50.33
N GLY A 173 -13.54 7.14 -50.17
CA GLY A 173 -14.43 7.77 -51.16
C GLY A 173 -13.92 8.99 -51.92
N ALA A 174 -12.68 9.48 -51.70
CA ALA A 174 -12.25 10.78 -52.24
C ALA A 174 -10.91 10.74 -53.00
N SER A 175 -10.78 9.89 -54.02
CA SER A 175 -9.66 10.01 -54.97
C SER A 175 -10.00 9.48 -56.36
N THR A 176 -10.94 10.11 -57.04
CA THR A 176 -10.99 9.99 -58.51
C THR A 176 -11.43 11.30 -59.15
N LEU A 177 -10.67 11.71 -60.18
CA LEU A 177 -10.98 12.73 -61.20
C LEU A 177 -10.51 14.18 -60.97
N LYS A 178 -9.25 14.45 -61.35
CA LYS A 178 -8.81 15.67 -62.07
C LYS A 178 -7.44 15.33 -62.67
N GLY A 179 -7.19 15.25 -63.97
CA GLY A 179 -7.73 15.98 -65.10
C GLY A 179 -6.52 16.44 -65.91
N LYS A 180 -6.32 15.85 -67.10
CA LYS A 180 -5.21 16.03 -68.05
C LYS A 180 -5.01 17.49 -68.51
N GLY A 181 -3.77 17.83 -68.89
CA GLY A 181 -3.40 18.93 -69.81
C GLY A 181 -2.07 19.61 -69.42
N LYS A 182 -0.90 19.20 -69.96
CA LYS A 182 -0.16 19.86 -71.07
C LYS A 182 -0.16 21.40 -70.96
N GLU A 183 0.96 22.10 -70.95
CA GLU A 183 1.92 22.15 -72.05
C GLU A 183 3.31 22.69 -71.62
N LEU A 184 4.36 22.01 -72.09
CA LEU A 184 5.75 22.50 -72.16
C LEU A 184 5.82 23.80 -72.97
N LYS A 185 6.51 24.84 -72.48
CA LYS A 185 7.39 25.64 -73.35
C LYS A 185 8.70 25.98 -72.64
N ARG A 186 9.79 25.55 -73.29
CA ARG A 186 11.20 25.83 -72.99
C ARG A 186 11.79 26.37 -74.28
N ALA A 187 12.23 27.63 -74.31
CA ALA A 187 13.20 28.22 -75.27
C ALA A 187 13.39 29.71 -74.89
N LYS A 188 14.57 30.09 -74.37
CA LYS A 188 15.70 30.72 -75.10
C LYS A 188 15.34 32.10 -75.70
N MET A 189 15.85 33.18 -75.14
CA MET A 189 17.16 33.81 -75.40
C MET A 189 17.44 34.85 -74.31
#